data_AF-A0A150H285-F1
#
_entry.id   AF-A0A150H285-F1
#
_cell.length_a   1.000
_cell.length_b   1.000
_cell.length_c   1.000
_cell.angle_alpha   90.00
_cell.angle_beta   90.00
_cell.angle_gamma   90.00
#
_symmetry.space_group_name_H-M   'P 1'
#
loop_
_entity.id
_entity.type
_entity.pdbx_description
1 polymer ?
#
loop_
_entity_poly.entity_id
_entity_poly.type
_entity_poly.pdbx_seq_one_letter_code
_entity_poly.pdbx_strand_id
1 'polypeptide(L)'
;MCEPPILDVNKEPGAEEVFKKIGEAYEVLSDDTKKTIYDKYGEAGLKGGMGGRGGPGVEFTNPFDLFESFFGGMGGMGGMGGMGGGGFGRASSRSRTQPGEDGRVELQLDFLEAVFGCSREIDVDRLNACEVCETSGVRPGTTPSTCPQCQGSGQVVSAMRTPLGTFQQVSYCPRCDGQGQTFTACDKCGGEGRVEEVKRISLKVPAGVDAGSRLRVRGEGNSGRRGGEAGDLYVNISIKDHPELRRDGMTIHSDVEISYVDAILGTQAKVTTVDGPVELKIPPGTQPGTTLLMARRGVPKLGSPTVRGDHMVHVRVRIPKSLSAEERKLVEELKELQSKTKVGPFRF
;
A
#
# COMPACT_ATOMS: atom_id res chain seq x y z
N MET A 1 -27.85 -40.71 -5.24
CA MET A 1 -27.35 -39.37 -5.63
C MET A 1 -26.40 -39.59 -6.78
N CYS A 2 -26.61 -38.89 -7.89
CA CYS A 2 -25.93 -39.10 -9.16
C CYS A 2 -24.42 -38.84 -9.04
N GLU A 3 -23.60 -39.81 -9.43
CA GLU A 3 -22.21 -39.53 -9.82
C GLU A 3 -22.23 -38.80 -11.18
N PRO A 4 -21.58 -37.63 -11.31
CA PRO A 4 -21.48 -36.95 -12.59
C PRO A 4 -20.54 -37.74 -13.51
N PRO A 5 -20.89 -37.91 -14.80
CA PRO A 5 -20.01 -38.56 -15.76
C PRO A 5 -18.83 -37.63 -16.02
N ILE A 6 -17.61 -38.15 -15.85
CA ILE A 6 -16.41 -37.45 -16.31
C ILE A 6 -16.51 -37.38 -17.83
N LEU A 7 -16.83 -36.19 -18.32
CA LEU A 7 -16.93 -35.88 -19.74
C LEU A 7 -15.52 -35.94 -20.33
N ASP A 8 -15.23 -37.01 -21.07
CA ASP A 8 -14.01 -37.12 -21.85
C ASP A 8 -14.20 -36.32 -23.16
N VAL A 9 -13.95 -35.01 -23.09
CA VAL A 9 -14.25 -34.05 -24.18
C VAL A 9 -13.17 -34.02 -25.26
N ASN A 10 -11.97 -34.56 -24.99
CA ASN A 10 -10.84 -34.47 -25.91
C ASN A 10 -10.41 -35.86 -26.44
N LYS A 11 -10.53 -36.08 -27.75
CA LYS A 11 -10.31 -37.37 -28.43
C LYS A 11 -8.93 -37.48 -29.11
N GLU A 12 -8.02 -36.54 -28.86
CA GLU A 12 -6.67 -36.57 -29.44
C GLU A 12 -5.77 -37.61 -28.75
N PRO A 13 -4.99 -38.42 -29.52
CA PRO A 13 -4.05 -39.36 -28.94
C PRO A 13 -2.95 -38.60 -28.17
N GLY A 14 -2.91 -38.79 -26.84
CA GLY A 14 -1.99 -38.09 -25.93
C GLY A 14 -2.66 -37.09 -24.97
N ALA A 15 -3.96 -36.81 -25.13
CA ALA A 15 -4.70 -35.91 -24.25
C ALA A 15 -4.75 -36.39 -22.78
N GLU A 16 -4.76 -37.70 -22.56
CA GLU A 16 -4.77 -38.30 -21.23
C GLU A 16 -3.48 -38.03 -20.44
N GLU A 17 -2.32 -38.02 -21.10
CA GLU A 17 -1.04 -37.73 -20.45
C GLU A 17 -0.93 -36.25 -20.07
N VAL A 18 -1.43 -35.36 -20.92
CA VAL A 18 -1.47 -33.92 -20.64
C VAL A 18 -2.43 -33.64 -19.48
N PHE A 19 -3.58 -34.31 -19.44
CA PHE A 19 -4.54 -34.17 -18.35
C PHE A 19 -3.97 -34.64 -17.00
N LYS A 20 -3.26 -35.78 -16.98
CA LYS A 20 -2.55 -36.27 -15.79
C LYS A 20 -1.52 -35.26 -15.28
N LYS A 21 -0.70 -34.69 -16.18
CA LYS A 21 0.30 -33.66 -15.82
C LYS A 21 -0.33 -32.38 -15.26
N ILE A 22 -1.47 -31.95 -15.80
CA ILE A 22 -2.19 -30.77 -15.29
C ILE A 22 -2.76 -31.04 -13.89
N GLY A 23 -3.31 -32.24 -13.65
CA GLY A 23 -3.78 -32.66 -12.33
C GLY A 23 -2.65 -32.67 -11.29
N GLU A 24 -1.51 -33.27 -11.63
CA GLU A 24 -0.32 -33.29 -10.77
C GLU A 24 0.21 -31.87 -10.47
N ALA A 25 0.27 -31.01 -11.48
CA ALA A 25 0.68 -29.62 -11.29
C ALA A 25 -0.30 -28.86 -10.36
N TYR A 26 -1.61 -29.10 -10.50
CA TYR A 26 -2.62 -28.48 -9.64
C TYR A 26 -2.49 -28.96 -8.19
N GLU A 27 -2.25 -30.24 -7.92
CA GLU A 27 -2.06 -30.75 -6.56
C GLU A 27 -0.82 -30.18 -5.85
N VAL A 28 0.24 -29.87 -6.61
CA VAL A 28 1.46 -29.27 -6.06
C VAL A 28 1.30 -27.77 -5.84
N LEU A 29 0.65 -27.08 -6.77
CA LEU A 29 0.51 -25.62 -6.73
C LEU A 29 -0.67 -25.12 -5.88
N SER A 30 -1.65 -25.98 -5.58
CA SER A 30 -2.80 -25.64 -4.73
C SER A 30 -2.49 -25.66 -3.23
N ASP A 31 -1.43 -26.34 -2.81
CA ASP A 31 -0.98 -26.39 -1.41
C ASP A 31 0.32 -25.61 -1.25
N ASP A 32 0.27 -24.52 -0.46
CA ASP A 32 1.41 -23.64 -0.21
C ASP A 32 2.63 -24.40 0.35
N THR A 33 2.41 -25.48 1.10
CA THR A 33 3.51 -26.28 1.66
C THR A 33 4.19 -27.13 0.58
N LYS A 34 3.42 -27.80 -0.29
CA LYS A 34 3.94 -28.61 -1.40
C LYS A 34 4.62 -27.75 -2.45
N LYS A 35 4.06 -26.58 -2.74
CA LYS A 35 4.67 -25.57 -3.62
C LYS A 35 6.03 -25.15 -3.10
N THR A 36 6.14 -24.83 -1.80
CA THR A 36 7.41 -24.44 -1.19
C THR A 36 8.46 -25.55 -1.25
N ILE A 37 8.05 -26.81 -1.12
CA ILE A 37 8.94 -27.98 -1.25
C ILE A 37 9.41 -28.17 -2.70
N TYR A 38 8.50 -28.07 -3.66
CA TYR A 38 8.82 -28.15 -5.09
C TYR A 38 9.74 -27.01 -5.53
N ASP A 39 9.49 -25.78 -5.08
CA ASP A 39 10.32 -24.62 -5.41
C ASP A 39 11.75 -24.74 -4.85
N LYS A 40 11.93 -25.48 -3.74
CA LYS A 40 13.25 -25.68 -3.10
C LYS A 40 14.00 -26.90 -3.59
N TYR A 41 13.32 -28.00 -3.87
CA TYR A 41 13.93 -29.33 -4.09
C TYR A 41 13.50 -29.99 -5.41
N GLY A 42 12.66 -29.32 -6.20
CA GLY A 42 12.09 -29.86 -7.44
C GLY A 42 11.18 -31.05 -7.22
N GLU A 43 10.86 -31.77 -8.30
CA GLU A 43 9.97 -32.94 -8.30
C GLU A 43 10.46 -34.06 -7.35
N ALA A 44 11.77 -34.16 -7.10
CA ALA A 44 12.37 -35.13 -6.19
C ALA A 44 11.99 -34.92 -4.72
N GLY A 45 11.72 -33.67 -4.31
CA GLY A 45 11.29 -33.34 -2.95
C GLY A 45 9.87 -33.81 -2.63
N LEU A 46 9.02 -33.97 -3.66
CA LEU A 46 7.66 -34.48 -3.52
C LEU A 46 7.63 -36.02 -3.53
N LYS A 47 8.51 -36.67 -4.30
CA LYS A 47 8.61 -38.14 -4.38
C LYS A 47 9.17 -38.79 -3.11
N GLY A 48 9.77 -38.01 -2.21
CA GLY A 48 10.28 -38.47 -0.91
C GLY A 48 9.22 -38.64 0.18
N GLY A 49 7.98 -38.21 -0.06
CA GLY A 49 6.87 -38.35 0.88
C GLY A 49 5.68 -39.00 0.19
N MET A 50 5.23 -40.15 0.72
CA MET A 50 4.02 -40.90 0.36
C MET A 50 4.18 -42.02 -0.68
N GLY A 51 4.48 -43.24 -0.19
CA GLY A 51 3.96 -44.48 -0.81
C GLY A 51 4.97 -45.48 -1.42
N GLY A 52 5.52 -46.37 -0.59
CA GLY A 52 5.64 -47.81 -0.92
C GLY A 52 6.81 -48.33 -1.78
N ARG A 53 7.70 -49.07 -1.08
CA ARG A 53 8.31 -50.37 -1.45
C ARG A 53 9.69 -50.38 -2.16
N GLY A 54 10.74 -50.57 -1.35
CA GLY A 54 11.88 -51.44 -1.69
C GLY A 54 13.28 -50.79 -1.64
N GLY A 55 13.97 -50.89 -0.49
CA GLY A 55 15.41 -50.62 -0.38
C GLY A 55 15.89 -50.73 1.09
N PRO A 56 16.95 -51.50 1.41
CA PRO A 56 17.25 -51.87 2.79
C PRO A 56 17.98 -50.77 3.55
N GLY A 57 17.47 -50.43 4.74
CA GLY A 57 18.25 -49.75 5.79
C GLY A 57 17.92 -48.27 5.99
N VAL A 58 16.77 -47.97 6.60
CA VAL A 58 16.56 -46.78 7.45
C VAL A 58 15.31 -47.02 8.30
N GLU A 59 15.50 -47.35 9.58
CA GLU A 59 14.43 -47.35 10.58
C GLU A 59 14.08 -45.90 10.92
N PHE A 60 12.92 -45.42 10.49
CA PHE A 60 12.36 -44.15 10.94
C PHE A 60 11.48 -44.39 12.17
N THR A 61 12.08 -44.32 13.36
CA THR A 61 11.36 -44.29 14.64
C THR A 61 11.33 -42.87 15.17
N ASN A 62 10.44 -42.03 14.62
CA ASN A 62 9.68 -40.96 15.30
C ASN A 62 9.30 -39.81 14.33
N PRO A 63 8.01 -39.41 14.27
CA PRO A 63 7.54 -38.26 13.48
C PRO A 63 8.05 -36.88 13.95
N PHE A 64 8.74 -36.80 15.08
CA PHE A 64 9.25 -35.54 15.65
C PHE A 64 10.64 -35.15 15.10
N ASP A 65 11.47 -36.11 14.66
CA ASP A 65 12.83 -35.84 14.16
C ASP A 65 12.84 -35.21 12.76
N LEU A 66 11.81 -35.47 11.95
CA LEU A 66 11.69 -34.85 10.63
C LEU A 66 11.34 -33.36 10.75
N PHE A 67 10.59 -32.98 11.79
CA PHE A 67 10.19 -31.59 12.05
C PHE A 67 11.35 -30.73 12.57
N GLU A 68 12.25 -31.30 13.40
CA GLU A 68 13.48 -30.61 13.84
C GLU A 68 14.48 -30.39 12.69
N SER A 69 14.60 -31.33 11.74
CA SER A 69 15.50 -31.18 10.59
C SER A 69 15.10 -30.04 9.63
N PHE A 70 13.80 -29.72 9.57
CA PHE A 70 13.26 -28.72 8.64
C PHE A 70 13.14 -27.32 9.25
N PHE A 71 13.01 -27.20 10.57
CA PHE A 71 12.83 -25.92 11.27
C PHE A 71 13.98 -25.49 12.20
N GLY A 72 14.96 -26.37 12.50
CA GLY A 72 16.08 -26.06 13.40
C GLY A 72 17.41 -25.66 12.72
N GLY A 73 17.47 -25.66 11.39
CA GLY A 73 18.73 -25.68 10.63
C GLY A 73 19.40 -24.34 10.29
N MET A 74 19.02 -23.20 10.89
CA MET A 74 19.67 -21.92 10.57
C MET A 74 19.94 -21.04 11.80
N GLY A 75 20.79 -21.53 12.71
CA GLY A 75 21.41 -20.71 13.74
C GLY A 75 22.05 -21.51 14.86
N GLY A 76 23.29 -21.97 14.68
CA GLY A 76 23.96 -22.69 15.77
C GLY A 76 25.34 -23.25 15.44
N MET A 77 26.28 -22.39 15.04
CA MET A 77 27.70 -22.72 15.18
C MET A 77 28.08 -22.58 16.66
N GLY A 78 28.29 -23.71 17.34
CA GLY A 78 28.69 -23.72 18.74
C GLY A 78 28.58 -25.09 19.42
N GLY A 79 29.32 -26.07 18.93
CA GLY A 79 29.60 -27.27 19.71
C GLY A 79 30.69 -26.98 20.73
N MET A 80 30.39 -27.12 22.03
CA MET A 80 31.32 -27.68 23.03
C MET A 80 30.60 -27.84 24.39
N GLY A 81 30.37 -29.08 24.80
CA GLY A 81 30.58 -29.58 26.17
C GLY A 81 29.83 -28.96 27.35
N GLY A 82 28.87 -29.73 27.88
CA GLY A 82 28.74 -30.04 29.30
C GLY A 82 28.32 -28.93 30.27
N MET A 83 27.06 -28.98 30.75
CA MET A 83 26.71 -28.95 32.18
C MET A 83 25.18 -29.09 32.29
N GLY A 84 24.69 -29.94 33.20
CA GLY A 84 23.26 -30.11 33.44
C GLY A 84 22.57 -28.87 34.00
N GLY A 85 21.26 -28.77 33.77
CA GLY A 85 20.37 -27.82 34.45
C GLY A 85 19.38 -27.12 33.51
N GLY A 86 18.11 -27.48 33.64
CA GLY A 86 16.89 -26.69 33.33
C GLY A 86 16.94 -25.66 32.20
N GLY A 87 16.27 -25.97 31.08
CA GLY A 87 16.14 -25.06 29.92
C GLY A 87 14.72 -24.68 29.50
N PHE A 88 13.67 -24.99 30.28
CA PHE A 88 12.33 -24.44 30.07
C PHE A 88 12.21 -23.06 30.73
N GLY A 89 12.85 -22.03 30.16
CA GLY A 89 12.79 -20.70 30.76
C GLY A 89 13.75 -19.67 30.18
N ARG A 90 13.56 -19.25 28.93
CA ARG A 90 14.19 -18.01 28.40
C ARG A 90 13.21 -17.10 27.65
N ALA A 91 11.97 -17.04 28.15
CA ALA A 91 11.03 -15.95 27.84
C ALA A 91 11.01 -14.88 28.95
N SER A 92 12.09 -14.77 29.74
CA SER A 92 12.19 -13.87 30.89
C SER A 92 12.95 -12.59 30.52
N SER A 93 12.39 -11.45 30.93
CA SER A 93 12.79 -10.07 30.65
C SER A 93 12.50 -9.57 29.23
N ARG A 94 11.23 -9.27 28.97
CA ARG A 94 10.87 -8.23 28.01
C ARG A 94 10.50 -6.95 28.76
N SER A 95 11.46 -6.33 29.45
CA SER A 95 11.49 -4.87 29.43
C SER A 95 11.95 -4.45 28.04
N ARG A 96 11.13 -4.78 27.02
CA ARG A 96 11.44 -4.48 25.64
C ARG A 96 10.99 -3.05 25.43
N THR A 97 11.97 -2.19 25.20
CA THR A 97 11.83 -1.07 24.28
C THR A 97 10.84 -1.45 23.19
N GLN A 98 9.67 -0.81 23.19
CA GLN A 98 8.67 -1.04 22.16
C GLN A 98 8.83 0.06 21.12
N PRO A 99 8.98 -0.28 19.84
CA PRO A 99 9.02 0.74 18.81
C PRO A 99 7.71 1.51 18.81
N GLY A 100 7.80 2.75 18.37
CA GLY A 100 6.66 3.63 18.20
C GLY A 100 5.72 3.14 17.12
N GLU A 101 4.45 3.49 17.26
CA GLU A 101 3.44 3.18 16.24
C GLU A 101 3.55 4.18 15.09
N ASP A 102 3.29 3.69 13.88
CA ASP A 102 3.25 4.54 12.70
C ASP A 102 2.04 5.48 12.72
N GLY A 103 2.27 6.75 12.43
CA GLY A 103 1.21 7.75 12.26
C GLY A 103 0.63 7.71 10.84
N ARG A 104 -0.64 8.09 10.70
CA ARG A 104 -1.30 8.26 9.40
C ARG A 104 -2.06 9.57 9.37
N VAL A 105 -1.80 10.39 8.35
CA VAL A 105 -2.49 11.66 8.14
C VAL A 105 -2.92 11.75 6.69
N GLU A 106 -4.06 12.35 6.44
CA GLU A 106 -4.51 12.68 5.10
C GLU A 106 -4.16 14.14 4.77
N LEU A 107 -3.49 14.35 3.63
CA LEU A 107 -3.17 15.66 3.11
C LEU A 107 -3.95 15.89 1.82
N GLN A 108 -4.91 16.81 1.88
CA GLN A 108 -5.66 17.25 0.72
C GLN A 108 -4.90 18.35 -0.03
N LEU A 109 -4.54 18.10 -1.29
CA LEU A 109 -3.86 19.04 -2.17
C LEU A 109 -4.80 19.55 -3.27
N ASP A 110 -4.58 20.77 -3.73
CA ASP A 110 -5.22 21.24 -4.95
C ASP A 110 -4.59 20.59 -6.18
N PHE A 111 -5.37 20.47 -7.26
CA PHE A 111 -4.91 19.87 -8.51
C PHE A 111 -3.58 20.46 -9.02
N LEU A 112 -3.46 21.78 -9.01
CA LEU A 112 -2.26 22.48 -9.49
C LEU A 112 -1.05 22.23 -8.58
N GLU A 113 -1.25 22.17 -7.27
CA GLU A 113 -0.18 21.85 -6.32
C GLU A 113 0.34 20.42 -6.51
N ALA A 114 -0.54 19.46 -6.82
CA ALA A 114 -0.14 18.09 -7.13
C ALA A 114 0.69 18.00 -8.43
N VAL A 115 0.40 18.86 -9.40
CA VAL A 115 1.13 18.92 -10.68
C VAL A 115 2.52 19.53 -10.50
N PHE A 116 2.63 20.69 -9.84
CA PHE A 116 3.91 21.41 -9.70
C PHE A 116 4.75 20.98 -8.49
N GLY A 117 4.14 20.32 -7.51
CA GLY A 117 4.73 20.09 -6.20
C GLY A 117 4.61 21.32 -5.31
N CYS A 118 4.58 21.10 -4.00
CA CYS A 118 4.48 22.16 -3.01
C CYS A 118 5.21 21.78 -1.72
N SER A 119 5.60 22.78 -0.94
CA SER A 119 5.98 22.61 0.45
C SER A 119 4.79 22.98 1.33
N ARG A 120 4.33 22.08 2.18
CA ARG A 120 3.23 22.33 3.13
C ARG A 120 3.66 21.96 4.53
N GLU A 121 3.22 22.76 5.50
CA GLU A 121 3.35 22.43 6.92
C GLU A 121 2.05 21.78 7.37
N ILE A 122 2.15 20.68 8.10
CA ILE A 122 1.01 20.01 8.72
C ILE A 122 1.22 19.94 10.23
N ASP A 123 0.14 20.13 10.97
CA ASP A 123 0.06 19.86 12.40
C ASP A 123 -0.28 18.37 12.58
N VAL A 124 0.56 17.66 13.32
CA VAL A 124 0.35 16.24 13.61
C VAL A 124 0.34 16.03 15.12
N ASP A 125 -0.78 15.49 15.60
CA ASP A 125 -0.91 15.00 16.97
C ASP A 125 -0.14 13.69 17.09
N ARG A 126 0.92 13.69 17.91
CA ARG A 126 1.73 12.50 18.12
C ARG A 126 2.24 12.41 19.54
N LEU A 127 2.61 11.20 19.94
CA LEU A 127 3.31 10.96 21.19
C LEU A 127 4.79 11.30 21.00
N ASN A 128 5.24 12.43 21.54
CA ASN A 128 6.64 12.82 21.58
C ASN A 128 7.38 12.15 22.74
N ALA A 129 8.69 12.00 22.59
CA ALA A 129 9.58 11.62 23.67
C ALA A 129 9.45 12.62 24.84
N CYS A 130 9.28 12.13 26.06
CA CYS A 130 9.22 13.02 27.22
C CYS A 130 10.63 13.59 27.48
N GLU A 131 10.80 14.89 27.23
CA GLU A 131 12.08 15.60 27.42
C GLU A 131 12.58 15.54 28.88
N VAL A 132 11.67 15.54 29.86
CA VAL A 132 12.02 15.57 31.28
C VAL A 132 12.71 14.28 31.73
N CYS A 133 12.27 13.12 31.23
CA CYS A 133 12.80 11.82 31.63
C CYS A 133 13.58 11.12 30.51
N GLU A 134 13.84 11.80 29.40
CA GLU A 134 14.53 11.26 28.22
C GLU A 134 13.99 9.88 27.80
N THR A 135 12.67 9.75 27.72
CA THR A 135 11.93 8.50 27.43
C THR A 135 12.00 7.37 28.45
N SER A 136 12.73 7.52 29.56
CA SER A 136 12.84 6.46 30.58
C SER A 136 11.52 6.19 31.31
N GLY A 137 10.65 7.20 31.42
CA GLY A 137 9.44 7.15 32.25
C GLY A 137 9.72 7.32 33.75
N VAL A 138 10.99 7.38 34.15
CA VAL A 138 11.43 7.48 35.54
C VAL A 138 11.58 8.94 35.92
N ARG A 139 11.24 9.29 37.16
CA ARG A 139 11.51 10.64 37.69
C ARG A 139 13.03 10.91 37.65
N PRO A 140 13.47 12.04 37.07
CA PRO A 140 14.89 12.42 37.08
C PRO A 140 15.48 12.41 38.49
N GLY A 141 16.69 11.85 38.62
CA GLY A 141 17.37 11.71 39.91
C GLY A 141 16.93 10.52 40.75
N THR A 142 15.97 9.71 40.29
CA THR A 142 15.61 8.44 40.95
C THR A 142 16.10 7.25 40.13
N THR A 143 16.51 6.19 40.82
CA THR A 143 16.98 4.95 40.19
C THR A 143 15.92 3.86 40.26
N PRO A 144 15.69 3.11 39.17
CA PRO A 144 14.80 1.96 39.21
C PRO A 144 15.33 0.89 40.17
N SER A 145 14.43 0.36 41.00
CA SER A 145 14.73 -0.74 41.92
C SER A 145 14.13 -2.04 41.38
N THR A 146 14.77 -3.17 41.65
CA THR A 146 14.21 -4.48 41.24
C THR A 146 12.93 -4.75 42.03
N CYS A 147 11.86 -5.15 41.34
CA CYS A 147 10.58 -5.42 41.98
C CYS A 147 10.71 -6.60 42.95
N PRO A 148 10.41 -6.46 44.24
CA PRO A 148 10.62 -7.52 45.23
C PRO A 148 9.64 -8.70 45.08
N GLN A 149 8.48 -8.49 44.47
CA GLN A 149 7.45 -9.54 44.32
C GLN A 149 7.75 -10.51 43.19
N CYS A 150 8.29 -10.02 42.07
CA CYS A 150 8.65 -10.85 40.92
C CYS A 150 10.17 -11.01 40.76
N GLN A 151 10.98 -10.37 41.61
CA GLN A 151 12.44 -10.40 41.57
C GLN A 151 13.02 -10.08 40.18
N GLY A 152 12.43 -9.11 39.48
CA GLY A 152 12.88 -8.73 38.13
C GLY A 152 12.23 -9.50 36.98
N SER A 153 11.48 -10.56 37.25
CA SER A 153 10.87 -11.38 36.18
C SER A 153 9.65 -10.72 35.52
N GLY A 154 9.03 -9.72 36.15
CA GLY A 154 7.83 -9.04 35.66
C GLY A 154 6.56 -9.90 35.70
N GLN A 155 6.67 -11.19 35.96
CA GLN A 155 5.56 -12.14 35.99
C GLN A 155 5.52 -12.86 37.33
N VAL A 156 4.34 -13.32 37.73
CA VAL A 156 4.15 -14.17 38.92
C VAL A 156 3.45 -15.44 38.51
N VAL A 157 3.92 -16.58 39.03
CA VAL A 157 3.34 -17.89 38.74
C VAL A 157 2.39 -18.25 39.87
N SER A 158 1.10 -18.35 39.55
CA SER A 158 0.05 -18.78 40.48
C SER A 158 -0.25 -20.26 40.24
N ALA A 159 0.12 -21.13 41.19
CA ALA A 159 -0.22 -22.55 41.14
C ALA A 159 -1.56 -22.79 41.84
N MET A 160 -2.56 -23.25 41.10
CA MET A 160 -3.85 -23.70 41.64
C MET A 160 -3.89 -25.23 41.66
N ARG A 161 -4.22 -25.81 42.82
CA ARG A 161 -4.43 -27.25 42.96
C ARG A 161 -5.85 -27.59 42.50
N THR A 162 -5.95 -28.40 41.46
CA THR A 162 -7.22 -28.99 41.00
C THR A 162 -7.22 -30.50 41.29
N PRO A 163 -8.39 -31.17 41.28
CA PRO A 163 -8.47 -32.62 41.47
C PRO A 163 -7.68 -33.43 40.42
N LEU A 164 -7.35 -32.82 39.28
CA LEU A 164 -6.60 -33.42 38.16
C LEU A 164 -5.09 -33.11 38.22
N GLY A 165 -4.61 -32.35 39.22
CA GLY A 165 -3.20 -31.99 39.38
C GLY A 165 -2.98 -30.52 39.72
N THR A 166 -1.73 -30.07 39.64
CA THR A 166 -1.38 -28.65 39.81
C THR A 166 -1.41 -27.93 38.47
N PHE A 167 -2.30 -26.94 38.33
CA PHE A 167 -2.33 -26.06 37.17
C PHE A 167 -1.57 -24.76 37.50
N GLN A 168 -0.59 -24.39 36.68
CA GLN A 168 0.17 -23.16 36.84
C GLN A 168 -0.32 -22.11 35.85
N GLN A 169 -0.76 -20.96 36.35
CA GLN A 169 -1.10 -19.80 35.54
C GLN A 169 -0.04 -18.72 35.74
N VAL A 170 0.54 -18.24 34.64
CA VAL A 170 1.46 -17.10 34.65
C VAL A 170 0.64 -15.84 34.44
N SER A 171 0.74 -14.88 35.35
CA SER A 171 0.15 -13.55 35.22
C SER A 171 1.21 -12.46 35.34
N TYR A 172 0.88 -11.24 34.90
CA TYR A 172 1.75 -10.09 35.12
C TYR A 172 1.85 -9.79 36.63
N CYS A 173 3.03 -9.37 37.08
CA CYS A 173 3.21 -9.00 38.47
C CYS A 173 2.39 -7.73 38.78
N PRO A 174 1.41 -7.75 39.71
CA PRO A 174 0.52 -6.61 39.95
C PRO A 174 1.24 -5.40 40.55
N ARG A 175 2.41 -5.59 41.17
CA ARG A 175 3.19 -4.50 41.80
C ARG A 175 4.04 -3.70 40.81
N CYS A 176 4.49 -4.33 39.73
CA CYS A 176 5.31 -3.66 38.71
C CYS A 176 4.67 -3.68 37.33
N ASP A 177 3.43 -4.16 37.20
CA ASP A 177 2.68 -4.25 35.96
C ASP A 177 3.49 -4.84 34.78
N GLY A 178 4.17 -5.96 35.03
CA GLY A 178 4.98 -6.61 33.99
C GLY A 178 6.41 -6.09 33.85
N GLN A 179 6.79 -5.01 34.52
CA GLN A 179 8.04 -4.29 34.24
C GLN A 179 9.29 -4.90 34.88
N GLY A 180 9.14 -5.70 35.93
CA GLY A 180 10.25 -6.28 36.68
C GLY A 180 10.97 -5.29 37.60
N GLN A 181 10.75 -3.98 37.43
CA GLN A 181 11.32 -2.92 38.24
C GLN A 181 10.22 -2.03 38.81
N THR A 182 10.51 -1.40 39.95
CA THR A 182 9.67 -0.38 40.58
C THR A 182 10.45 0.92 40.61
N PHE A 183 9.82 1.98 40.12
CA PHE A 183 10.41 3.32 40.08
C PHE A 183 9.33 4.36 40.36
N THR A 184 9.75 5.57 40.73
CA THR A 184 8.85 6.71 40.85
C THR A 184 8.56 7.24 39.45
N ALA A 185 7.29 7.24 39.04
CA ALA A 185 6.88 7.75 37.75
C ALA A 185 7.27 9.23 37.56
N CYS A 186 7.65 9.59 36.34
CA CYS A 186 7.89 10.97 35.95
C CYS A 186 6.57 11.78 35.99
N ASP A 187 6.61 12.99 36.54
CA ASP A 187 5.41 13.85 36.68
C ASP A 187 4.80 14.27 35.34
N LYS A 188 5.62 14.52 34.31
CA LYS A 188 5.14 15.00 33.00
C LYS A 188 4.43 13.91 32.19
N CYS A 189 4.94 12.68 32.22
CA CYS A 189 4.43 11.57 31.39
C CYS A 189 3.75 10.44 32.17
N GLY A 190 3.63 10.54 33.49
CA GLY A 190 2.97 9.53 34.32
C GLY A 190 3.63 8.15 34.30
N GLY A 191 4.88 8.04 33.86
CA GLY A 191 5.60 6.75 33.75
C GLY A 191 5.61 6.14 32.34
N GLU A 192 4.96 6.75 31.36
CA GLU A 192 4.94 6.23 29.98
C GLU A 192 6.25 6.50 29.20
N GLY A 193 6.97 7.57 29.56
CA GLY A 193 8.16 8.03 28.83
C GLY A 193 7.85 8.84 27.56
N ARG A 194 6.58 9.14 27.30
CA ARG A 194 6.11 9.92 26.14
C ARG A 194 4.93 10.80 26.51
N VAL A 195 4.72 11.87 25.75
CA VAL A 195 3.68 12.87 25.99
C VAL A 195 3.00 13.23 24.67
N GLU A 196 1.70 13.45 24.70
CA GLU A 196 0.95 13.88 23.52
C GLU A 196 1.20 15.37 23.26
N GLU A 197 1.73 15.68 22.08
CA GLU A 197 2.07 17.04 21.68
C GLU A 197 1.80 17.22 20.18
N VAL A 198 1.27 18.40 19.82
CA VAL A 198 1.08 18.78 18.42
C VAL A 198 2.41 19.26 17.85
N LYS A 199 2.89 18.61 16.79
CA LYS A 199 4.14 18.99 16.12
C LYS A 199 3.86 19.46 14.70
N ARG A 200 4.41 20.63 14.34
CA ARG A 200 4.48 21.11 12.96
C ARG A 200 5.59 20.41 12.19
N ILE A 201 5.20 19.72 11.12
CA ILE A 201 6.14 19.01 10.23
C ILE A 201 6.05 19.64 8.85
N SER A 202 7.20 20.08 8.33
CA SER A 202 7.32 20.58 6.96
C SER A 202 7.49 19.42 5.99
N LEU A 203 6.54 19.27 5.06
CA LEU A 203 6.51 18.23 4.05
C LEU A 203 6.78 18.83 2.68
N LYS A 204 7.74 18.21 1.96
CA LYS A 204 8.00 18.53 0.56
C LYS A 204 7.33 17.50 -0.33
N VAL A 205 6.24 17.90 -0.98
CA VAL A 205 5.51 17.06 -1.93
C VAL A 205 6.17 17.24 -3.32
N PRO A 206 6.67 16.15 -3.93
CA PRO A 206 7.26 16.23 -5.26
C PRO A 206 6.21 16.54 -6.33
N ALA A 207 6.67 17.08 -7.47
CA ALA A 207 5.81 17.32 -8.63
C ALA A 207 5.32 16.00 -9.26
N GLY A 208 4.09 16.00 -9.76
CA GLY A 208 3.51 14.87 -10.47
C GLY A 208 2.93 13.76 -9.58
N VAL A 209 2.73 14.04 -8.30
CA VAL A 209 2.12 13.09 -7.35
C VAL A 209 0.68 12.80 -7.74
N ASP A 210 0.28 11.54 -7.67
CA ASP A 210 -1.07 11.08 -8.03
C ASP A 210 -1.97 10.91 -6.80
N ALA A 211 -3.28 10.88 -7.01
CA ALA A 211 -4.25 10.64 -5.95
C ALA A 211 -4.03 9.25 -5.32
N GLY A 212 -4.07 9.17 -4.00
CA GLY A 212 -3.81 7.93 -3.26
C GLY A 212 -2.32 7.61 -3.07
N SER A 213 -1.41 8.46 -3.54
CA SER A 213 0.01 8.35 -3.25
C SER A 213 0.28 8.43 -1.75
N ARG A 214 1.30 7.69 -1.28
CA ARG A 214 1.70 7.67 0.13
C ARG A 214 3.11 8.21 0.27
N LEU A 215 3.26 9.29 1.04
CA LEU A 215 4.56 9.86 1.39
C LEU A 215 4.96 9.39 2.79
N ARG A 216 6.12 8.74 2.91
CA ARG A 216 6.68 8.30 4.18
C ARG A 216 7.68 9.33 4.72
N VAL A 217 7.42 9.81 5.93
CA VAL A 217 8.31 10.70 6.68
C VAL A 217 8.90 9.91 7.83
N ARG A 218 10.22 9.67 7.77
CA ARG A 218 10.88 8.75 8.68
C ARG A 218 11.03 9.34 10.09
N GLY A 219 10.75 8.55 11.12
CA GLY A 219 10.90 8.94 12.53
C GLY A 219 9.95 10.04 13.00
N GLU A 220 8.98 10.41 12.16
CA GLU A 220 7.98 11.43 12.50
C GLU A 220 6.66 10.84 13.02
N GLY A 221 6.57 9.52 13.18
CA GLY A 221 5.46 8.83 13.85
C GLY A 221 5.50 8.98 15.37
N ASN A 222 4.78 8.09 16.08
CA ASN A 222 4.75 8.12 17.55
C ASN A 222 6.10 7.67 18.12
N SER A 223 6.50 8.22 19.25
CA SER A 223 7.68 7.78 20.00
C SER A 223 7.44 6.40 20.59
N GLY A 224 8.48 5.55 20.51
CA GLY A 224 8.49 4.26 21.17
C GLY A 224 8.46 4.39 22.69
N ARG A 225 8.01 3.34 23.36
CA ARG A 225 7.99 3.27 24.83
C ARG A 225 9.37 2.92 25.35
N ARG A 226 9.80 3.61 26.41
CA ARG A 226 11.03 3.32 27.18
C ARG A 226 12.33 3.33 26.37
N GLY A 227 12.50 4.33 25.51
CA GLY A 227 13.67 4.44 24.62
C GLY A 227 13.54 3.66 23.32
N GLY A 228 12.33 3.25 22.95
CA GLY A 228 12.06 2.65 21.65
C GLY A 228 12.13 3.69 20.54
N GLU A 229 12.59 3.28 19.36
CA GLU A 229 12.65 4.16 18.19
C GLU A 229 11.25 4.70 17.84
N ALA A 230 11.19 5.90 17.27
CA ALA A 230 9.94 6.45 16.78
C ALA A 230 9.46 5.68 15.53
N GLY A 231 8.15 5.52 15.40
CA GLY A 231 7.53 5.04 14.16
C GLY A 231 7.64 6.07 13.04
N ASP A 232 7.08 5.75 11.89
CA ASP A 232 7.05 6.64 10.73
C ASP A 232 5.69 7.29 10.55
N LEU A 233 5.67 8.45 9.90
CA LEU A 233 4.43 9.11 9.50
C LEU A 233 4.15 8.83 8.02
N TYR A 234 3.00 8.21 7.74
CA TYR A 234 2.51 8.00 6.38
C TYR A 234 1.46 9.05 6.06
N VAL A 235 1.78 9.90 5.09
CA VAL A 235 0.89 10.94 4.59
C VAL A 235 0.21 10.42 3.32
N ASN A 236 -1.09 10.18 3.41
CA ASN A 236 -1.92 9.80 2.27
C ASN A 236 -2.36 11.08 1.55
N ILE A 237 -2.09 11.17 0.26
CA ILE A 237 -2.37 12.36 -0.52
C ILE A 237 -3.71 12.17 -1.24
N SER A 238 -4.67 13.05 -0.94
CA SER A 238 -5.91 13.20 -1.71
C SER A 238 -5.83 14.48 -2.54
N ILE A 239 -6.30 14.42 -3.78
CA ILE A 239 -6.26 15.56 -4.72
C ILE A 239 -7.68 16.05 -4.90
N LYS A 240 -7.88 17.36 -4.75
CA LYS A 240 -9.14 18.03 -5.04
C LYS A 240 -9.31 18.16 -6.56
N ASP A 241 -10.49 17.77 -7.04
CA ASP A 241 -10.83 17.86 -8.46
C ASP A 241 -10.81 19.32 -8.95
N HIS A 242 -10.36 19.51 -10.19
CA HIS A 242 -10.40 20.79 -10.88
C HIS A 242 -11.63 20.88 -11.79
N PRO A 243 -12.35 22.02 -11.84
CA PRO A 243 -13.58 22.13 -12.63
C PRO A 243 -13.37 21.95 -14.14
N GLU A 244 -12.23 22.41 -14.67
CA GLU A 244 -11.95 22.42 -16.11
C GLU A 244 -10.94 21.35 -16.57
N LEU A 245 -10.20 20.76 -15.62
CA LEU A 245 -9.05 19.90 -15.90
C LEU A 245 -9.26 18.54 -15.27
N ARG A 246 -9.09 17.49 -16.08
CA ARG A 246 -9.20 16.10 -15.66
C ARG A 246 -7.88 15.40 -15.92
N ARG A 247 -7.29 14.77 -14.92
CA ARG A 247 -6.02 14.03 -15.07
C ARG A 247 -6.30 12.57 -15.36
N ASP A 248 -5.59 12.03 -16.34
CA ASP A 248 -5.48 10.60 -16.61
C ASP A 248 -3.99 10.24 -16.71
N GLY A 249 -3.44 9.69 -15.62
CA GLY A 249 -2.01 9.41 -15.50
C GLY A 249 -1.15 10.67 -15.66
N MET A 250 -0.39 10.74 -16.76
CA MET A 250 0.44 11.90 -17.12
C MET A 250 -0.27 12.90 -18.06
N THR A 251 -1.40 12.48 -18.63
CA THR A 251 -2.16 13.25 -19.60
C THR A 251 -3.22 14.08 -18.90
N ILE A 252 -3.44 15.28 -19.41
CA ILE A 252 -4.51 16.16 -18.93
C ILE A 252 -5.56 16.27 -20.01
N HIS A 253 -6.82 16.22 -19.61
CA HIS A 253 -7.99 16.41 -20.45
C HIS A 253 -8.69 17.70 -20.06
N SER A 254 -9.03 18.52 -21.05
CA SER A 254 -9.95 19.64 -20.88
C SER A 254 -10.96 19.64 -22.01
N ASP A 255 -12.08 20.32 -21.79
CA ASP A 255 -13.09 20.54 -22.81
C ASP A 255 -13.07 22.00 -23.25
N VAL A 256 -13.24 22.23 -24.55
CA VAL A 256 -13.42 23.58 -25.11
C VAL A 256 -14.69 23.56 -25.93
N GLU A 257 -15.60 24.48 -25.59
CA GLU A 257 -16.83 24.68 -26.34
C GLU A 257 -16.63 25.73 -27.43
N ILE A 258 -16.95 25.37 -28.68
CA ILE A 258 -16.93 26.29 -29.82
C ILE A 258 -18.29 26.32 -30.51
N SER A 259 -18.58 27.43 -31.20
CA SER A 259 -19.78 27.50 -32.03
C SER A 259 -19.65 26.62 -33.28
N TYR A 260 -20.79 26.24 -33.86
CA TYR A 260 -20.80 25.51 -35.13
C TYR A 260 -20.18 26.32 -36.28
N VAL A 261 -20.28 27.65 -36.24
CA VAL A 261 -19.66 28.55 -37.24
C VAL A 261 -18.14 28.51 -37.10
N ASP A 262 -17.64 28.62 -35.87
CA ASP A 262 -16.21 28.54 -35.58
C ASP A 262 -15.62 27.18 -35.94
N ALA A 263 -16.39 26.09 -35.77
CA ALA A 263 -15.97 24.76 -36.18
C ALA A 263 -15.80 24.66 -37.71
N ILE A 264 -16.64 25.36 -38.50
CA ILE A 264 -16.57 25.39 -39.97
C ILE A 264 -15.40 26.26 -40.43
N LEU A 265 -15.29 27.48 -39.91
CA LEU A 265 -14.32 28.49 -40.37
C LEU A 265 -12.93 28.33 -39.74
N GLY A 266 -12.83 27.63 -38.62
CA GLY A 266 -11.66 27.63 -37.75
C GLY A 266 -11.64 28.86 -36.86
N THR A 267 -11.05 28.74 -35.68
CA THR A 267 -10.98 29.83 -34.70
C THR A 267 -9.74 29.70 -33.82
N GLN A 268 -9.50 30.69 -32.97
CA GLN A 268 -8.52 30.61 -31.89
C GLN A 268 -9.28 30.64 -30.56
N ALA A 269 -9.15 29.57 -29.78
CA ALA A 269 -9.81 29.46 -28.49
C ALA A 269 -8.78 29.54 -27.36
N LYS A 270 -9.11 30.28 -26.30
CA LYS A 270 -8.29 30.33 -25.09
C LYS A 270 -8.59 29.10 -24.24
N VAL A 271 -7.57 28.28 -24.00
CA VAL A 271 -7.69 27.02 -23.24
C VAL A 271 -6.92 27.15 -21.95
N THR A 272 -7.57 26.85 -20.83
CA THR A 272 -6.90 26.74 -19.53
C THR A 272 -6.01 25.51 -19.53
N THR A 273 -4.70 25.68 -19.36
CA THR A 273 -3.75 24.58 -19.13
C THR A 273 -3.22 24.67 -17.70
N VAL A 274 -2.47 23.66 -17.25
CA VAL A 274 -1.84 23.70 -15.92
C VAL A 274 -0.83 24.84 -15.76
N ASP A 275 -0.18 25.27 -16.85
CA ASP A 275 0.79 26.37 -16.82
C ASP A 275 0.13 27.76 -16.97
N GLY A 276 -1.21 27.80 -17.05
CA GLY A 276 -1.98 29.00 -17.35
C GLY A 276 -2.70 28.93 -18.70
N PRO A 277 -3.39 30.00 -19.10
CA PRO A 277 -4.16 30.00 -20.34
C PRO A 277 -3.26 30.11 -21.57
N VAL A 278 -3.54 29.29 -22.58
CA VAL A 278 -2.83 29.28 -23.87
C VAL A 278 -3.84 29.37 -25.00
N GLU A 279 -3.49 30.09 -26.07
CA GLU A 279 -4.31 30.13 -27.29
C GLU A 279 -4.08 28.87 -28.12
N LEU A 280 -5.16 28.14 -28.39
CA LEU A 280 -5.18 26.96 -29.25
C LEU A 280 -5.83 27.32 -30.58
N LYS A 281 -5.10 27.08 -31.67
CA LYS A 281 -5.63 27.21 -33.03
C LYS A 281 -6.47 25.98 -33.37
N ILE A 282 -7.75 26.19 -33.61
CA ILE A 282 -8.70 25.16 -34.04
C ILE A 282 -8.82 25.24 -35.56
N PRO A 283 -8.46 24.17 -36.31
CA PRO A 283 -8.51 24.19 -37.76
C PRO A 283 -9.96 24.26 -38.29
N PRO A 284 -10.16 24.82 -39.49
CA PRO A 284 -11.47 24.77 -40.16
C PRO A 284 -11.89 23.32 -40.42
N GLY A 285 -13.20 23.06 -40.35
CA GLY A 285 -13.77 21.73 -40.55
C GLY A 285 -13.60 20.77 -39.36
N THR A 286 -13.32 21.30 -38.16
CA THR A 286 -13.17 20.49 -36.95
C THR A 286 -14.49 19.77 -36.62
N GLN A 287 -14.43 18.44 -36.49
CA GLN A 287 -15.60 17.64 -36.17
C GLN A 287 -15.92 17.68 -34.66
N PRO A 288 -17.19 17.59 -34.26
CA PRO A 288 -17.55 17.42 -32.84
C PRO A 288 -16.87 16.19 -32.24
N GLY A 289 -16.29 16.35 -31.05
CA GLY A 289 -15.57 15.27 -30.36
C GLY A 289 -14.13 15.06 -30.84
N THR A 290 -13.63 15.88 -31.77
CA THR A 290 -12.21 15.88 -32.15
C THR A 290 -11.36 16.22 -30.93
N THR A 291 -10.30 15.44 -30.69
CA THR A 291 -9.29 15.71 -29.66
C THR A 291 -8.07 16.36 -30.30
N LEU A 292 -7.71 17.56 -29.83
CA LEU A 292 -6.50 18.26 -30.23
C LEU A 292 -5.40 18.02 -29.19
N LEU A 293 -4.19 17.72 -29.66
CA LEU A 293 -3.04 17.43 -28.79
C LEU A 293 -2.19 18.69 -28.59
N MET A 294 -1.95 19.04 -27.33
CA MET A 294 -0.93 20.01 -26.92
C MET A 294 0.22 19.25 -26.25
N ALA A 295 1.31 19.05 -27.01
CA ALA A 295 2.45 18.28 -26.56
C ALA A 295 3.16 18.92 -25.35
N ARG A 296 3.60 18.09 -24.39
CA ARG A 296 4.39 18.47 -23.20
C ARG A 296 3.71 19.48 -22.25
N ARG A 297 2.38 19.58 -22.32
CA ARG A 297 1.55 20.47 -21.47
C ARG A 297 0.80 19.72 -20.37
N GLY A 298 1.11 18.45 -20.15
CA GLY A 298 0.49 17.59 -19.13
C GLY A 298 1.23 17.62 -17.78
N VAL A 299 1.06 16.54 -17.02
CA VAL A 299 1.64 16.36 -15.69
C VAL A 299 3.11 15.91 -15.81
N PRO A 300 4.05 16.44 -15.00
CA PRO A 300 5.42 15.93 -14.96
C PRO A 300 5.46 14.51 -14.40
N LYS A 301 6.43 13.71 -14.87
CA LYS A 301 6.69 12.38 -14.33
C LYS A 301 7.27 12.49 -12.92
N LEU A 302 6.76 11.67 -11.99
CA LEU A 302 7.29 11.59 -10.64
C LEU A 302 8.80 11.28 -10.67
N GLY A 303 9.59 12.13 -10.01
CA GLY A 303 11.06 12.02 -9.96
C GLY A 303 11.80 12.54 -11.20
N SER A 304 11.12 12.96 -12.26
CA SER A 304 11.73 13.54 -13.47
C SER A 304 10.92 14.75 -13.97
N PRO A 305 11.14 15.95 -13.39
CA PRO A 305 10.34 17.14 -13.69
C PRO A 305 10.40 17.61 -15.15
N THR A 306 11.47 17.24 -15.86
CA THR A 306 11.71 17.62 -17.26
C THR A 306 10.84 16.84 -18.25
N VAL A 307 10.38 15.64 -17.87
CA VAL A 307 9.52 14.80 -18.71
C VAL A 307 8.08 15.07 -18.33
N ARG A 308 7.31 15.66 -19.24
CA ARG A 308 5.88 15.94 -19.06
C ARG A 308 5.04 15.13 -20.04
N GLY A 309 3.84 14.75 -19.60
CA GLY A 309 2.82 14.23 -20.49
C GLY A 309 2.20 15.32 -21.35
N ASP A 310 1.12 14.96 -22.03
CA ASP A 310 0.44 15.84 -22.99
C ASP A 310 -0.88 16.37 -22.43
N HIS A 311 -1.41 17.40 -23.08
CA HIS A 311 -2.74 17.91 -22.80
C HIS A 311 -3.64 17.68 -24.01
N MET A 312 -4.65 16.84 -23.82
CA MET A 312 -5.70 16.52 -24.78
C MET A 312 -6.89 17.46 -24.59
N VAL A 313 -7.17 18.27 -25.60
CA VAL A 313 -8.28 19.22 -25.61
C VAL A 313 -9.42 18.64 -26.44
N HIS A 314 -10.53 18.34 -25.79
CA HIS A 314 -11.73 17.81 -26.44
C HIS A 314 -12.61 18.95 -26.94
N VAL A 315 -12.80 19.00 -28.26
CA VAL A 315 -13.61 20.06 -28.88
C VAL A 315 -15.08 19.65 -28.87
N ARG A 316 -15.89 20.41 -28.14
CA ARG A 316 -17.34 20.27 -28.09
C ARG A 316 -17.97 21.37 -28.94
N VAL A 317 -18.64 20.97 -30.02
CA VAL A 317 -19.34 21.93 -30.89
C VAL A 317 -20.75 22.14 -30.35
N ARG A 318 -21.06 23.37 -29.93
CA ARG A 318 -22.38 23.76 -29.44
C ARG A 318 -23.26 24.16 -30.61
N ILE A 319 -24.25 23.32 -30.91
CA ILE A 319 -25.29 23.60 -31.90
C ILE A 319 -26.46 24.29 -31.17
N PRO A 320 -26.89 25.50 -31.57
CA PRO A 320 -28.01 26.19 -30.93
C PRO A 320 -29.33 25.41 -31.13
N LYS A 321 -30.17 25.38 -30.09
CA LYS A 321 -31.48 24.71 -30.13
C LYS A 321 -32.55 25.51 -30.88
N SER A 322 -32.33 26.81 -31.02
CA SER A 322 -33.24 27.76 -31.68
C SER A 322 -32.41 28.79 -32.42
N LEU A 323 -32.91 29.20 -33.59
CA LEU A 323 -32.29 30.22 -34.43
C LEU A 323 -33.26 31.39 -34.60
N SER A 324 -32.72 32.61 -34.73
CA SER A 324 -33.50 33.77 -35.14
C SER A 324 -33.99 33.63 -36.60
N ALA A 325 -34.94 34.46 -37.02
CA ALA A 325 -35.45 34.44 -38.39
C ALA A 325 -34.34 34.73 -39.43
N GLU A 326 -33.42 35.64 -39.10
CA GLU A 326 -32.28 35.99 -39.95
C GLU A 326 -31.26 34.84 -40.02
N GLU A 327 -30.87 34.27 -38.88
CA GLU A 327 -29.95 33.13 -38.83
C GLU A 327 -30.51 31.92 -39.58
N ARG A 328 -31.80 31.64 -39.44
CA ARG A 328 -32.46 30.54 -40.14
C ARG A 328 -32.39 30.73 -41.65
N LYS A 329 -32.65 31.95 -42.14
CA LYS A 329 -32.56 32.26 -43.58
C LYS A 329 -31.15 32.00 -44.11
N LEU A 330 -30.11 32.43 -43.39
CA LEU A 330 -28.71 32.20 -43.78
C LEU A 330 -28.33 30.71 -43.79
N VAL A 331 -28.81 29.93 -42.82
CA VAL A 331 -28.56 28.49 -42.78
C VAL A 331 -29.31 27.76 -43.90
N GLU A 332 -30.51 28.21 -44.28
CA GLU A 332 -31.26 27.69 -45.43
C GLU A 332 -30.52 27.97 -46.76
N GLU A 333 -29.99 29.19 -46.95
CA GLU A 333 -29.14 29.53 -48.10
C GLU A 333 -27.87 28.65 -48.15
N LEU A 334 -27.21 28.43 -47.01
CA LEU A 334 -26.06 27.54 -46.90
C LEU A 334 -26.42 26.09 -47.30
N LYS A 335 -27.59 25.60 -46.87
CA LYS A 335 -28.09 24.27 -47.20
C LYS A 335 -28.30 24.09 -48.71
N GLU A 336 -28.85 25.10 -49.40
CA GLU A 336 -29.00 25.07 -50.85
C GLU A 336 -27.66 25.00 -51.58
N LEU A 337 -26.66 25.76 -51.13
CA LEU A 337 -25.30 25.70 -51.68
C LEU A 337 -24.65 24.33 -51.49
N GLN A 338 -24.83 23.70 -50.33
CA GLN A 338 -24.30 22.36 -50.05
C GLN A 338 -25.00 21.26 -50.86
N SER A 339 -26.29 21.40 -51.18
CA SER A 339 -27.04 20.41 -51.96
C SER A 339 -26.47 20.18 -53.38
N LYS A 340 -25.71 21.14 -53.91
CA LYS A 340 -24.98 21.04 -55.18
C LYS A 340 -23.68 20.25 -55.05
N THR A 341 -23.16 20.09 -53.84
CA THR A 341 -21.93 19.38 -53.51
C THR A 341 -22.32 18.00 -52.98
N LYS A 342 -22.25 16.96 -53.80
CA LYS A 342 -22.62 15.59 -53.38
C LYS A 342 -21.76 15.15 -52.18
N VAL A 343 -22.36 15.11 -51.00
CA VAL A 343 -21.76 14.44 -49.84
C VAL A 343 -21.88 12.94 -50.10
N GLY A 344 -20.76 12.27 -50.34
CA GLY A 344 -20.72 10.82 -50.56
C GLY A 344 -21.23 10.06 -49.34
N PRO A 345 -21.78 8.85 -49.51
CA PRO A 345 -22.26 8.06 -48.38
C PRO A 345 -21.14 7.79 -47.38
N PHE A 346 -21.49 7.76 -46.08
CA PHE A 346 -20.60 7.29 -45.03
C PHE A 346 -20.11 5.88 -45.39
N ARG A 347 -18.80 5.73 -45.65
CA ARG A 347 -18.16 4.43 -45.79
C ARG A 347 -17.85 3.92 -44.38
N PHE A 348 -18.44 2.77 -44.04
CA PHE A 348 -18.11 2.01 -42.84
C PHE A 348 -16.74 1.36 -42.96
#